data_AF-A0A7J8SDV5-F1
#
_entry.id   AF-A0A7J8SDV5-F1
#
_cell.length_a   1.000
_cell.length_b   1.000
_cell.length_c   1.000
_cell.angle_alpha   90.00
_cell.angle_beta   90.00
_cell.angle_gamma   90.00
#
_symmetry.space_group_name_H-M   'P 1'
#
loop_
_entity.id
_entity.type
_entity.pdbx_description
1 polymer ?
#
loop_
_entity_poly.entity_id
_entity_poly.type
_entity_poly.pdbx_seq_one_letter_code
_entity_poly.pdbx_strand_id
1 'polypeptide(L)'
;MNYTLITDNLIVGSQPQKPEDIDHLKQEEKVAYILNLQQDNDIEYWGIDLQPIIKRCRQLGIHHMRTPARDFDPDSLRNILPKAVSSLEWAIAEGKGRVYVHCTAGLGRAPAVAIAYMFWFCGMNLNTAFEALTSKRPCGPNKRAIQGATYDLAKNDPWKEPFENLPGHAFEGVADWERKLIQDRVRSLRGT
;
A
#
# COMPACT_ATOMS: atom_id res chain seq x y z
N MET A 1 13.21 11.77 -6.52
CA MET A 1 12.19 10.70 -6.53
C MET A 1 12.62 9.57 -7.46
N ASN A 2 12.33 8.30 -7.12
CA ASN A 2 12.49 7.12 -7.99
C ASN A 2 11.30 6.18 -7.79
N TYR A 3 10.92 5.42 -8.81
CA TYR A 3 9.74 4.55 -8.75
C TYR A 3 9.79 3.42 -9.77
N THR A 4 8.84 2.49 -9.66
CA THR A 4 8.70 1.33 -10.55
C THR A 4 7.22 1.07 -10.83
N LEU A 5 6.86 0.89 -12.10
CA LEU A 5 5.53 0.43 -12.50
C LEU A 5 5.38 -1.06 -12.17
N ILE A 6 4.47 -1.40 -11.25
CA ILE A 6 4.26 -2.77 -10.78
C ILE A 6 3.18 -3.46 -11.62
N THR A 7 2.06 -2.77 -11.83
CA THR A 7 0.98 -3.16 -12.76
C THR A 7 0.53 -1.93 -13.55
N ASP A 8 -0.32 -2.10 -14.56
CA ASP A 8 -0.76 -1.00 -15.42
C ASP A 8 -1.38 0.19 -14.65
N ASN A 9 -1.95 -0.07 -13.47
CA ASN A 9 -2.61 0.93 -12.62
C ASN A 9 -1.85 1.27 -11.33
N LEU A 10 -0.72 0.63 -11.05
CA LEU A 10 -0.02 0.73 -9.76
C LEU A 10 1.48 0.99 -9.94
N ILE A 11 1.93 2.12 -9.38
CA ILE A 11 3.33 2.51 -9.27
C ILE A 11 3.73 2.51 -7.80
N VAL A 12 4.93 1.99 -7.51
CA VAL A 12 5.54 2.02 -6.17
C VAL A 12 6.85 2.79 -6.21
N GLY A 13 7.04 3.74 -5.29
CA GLY A 13 8.23 4.59 -5.30
C GLY A 13 8.59 5.25 -3.97
N SER A 14 9.65 6.06 -4.02
CA SER A 14 10.07 6.95 -2.94
C SER A 14 9.24 8.24 -2.92
N GLN A 15 9.35 9.01 -1.84
CA GLN A 15 8.61 10.26 -1.71
C GLN A 15 8.89 11.25 -2.86
N PRO A 16 7.86 11.92 -3.38
CA PRO A 16 8.03 13.16 -4.12
C PRO A 16 8.74 14.19 -3.22
N GLN A 17 9.71 14.91 -3.77
CA GLN A 17 10.55 15.83 -3.00
C GLN A 17 10.19 17.30 -3.24
N LYS A 18 9.57 17.60 -4.38
CA LYS A 18 9.19 18.95 -4.82
C LYS A 18 7.95 18.93 -5.71
N PRO A 19 7.21 20.04 -5.87
CA PRO A 19 6.00 20.09 -6.69
C PRO A 19 6.18 19.59 -8.13
N GLU A 20 7.36 19.79 -8.72
CA GLU A 20 7.68 19.36 -10.08
C GLU A 20 7.70 17.83 -10.22
N ASP A 21 7.92 17.10 -9.11
CA ASP A 21 7.79 15.64 -9.12
C ASP A 21 6.31 15.22 -9.33
N ILE A 22 5.35 16.05 -8.89
CA ILE A 22 3.92 15.81 -9.12
C ILE A 22 3.54 16.09 -10.57
N ASP A 23 4.14 17.12 -11.18
CA ASP A 23 4.03 17.38 -12.62
C ASP A 23 4.54 16.19 -13.43
N HIS A 24 5.72 15.69 -13.08
CA HIS A 24 6.32 14.50 -13.70
C HIS A 24 5.38 13.28 -13.61
N LEU A 25 4.88 12.96 -12.41
CA LEU A 25 3.94 11.84 -12.23
C LEU A 25 2.64 12.01 -13.03
N LYS A 26 2.15 13.25 -13.18
CA LYS A 26 0.93 13.52 -13.97
C LYS A 26 1.18 13.31 -15.46
N GLN A 27 2.27 13.89 -15.98
CA GLN A 27 2.53 13.99 -17.42
C GLN A 27 3.06 12.66 -17.99
N GLU A 28 4.05 12.08 -17.34
CA GLU A 28 4.74 10.88 -17.83
C GLU A 28 3.96 9.61 -17.45
N GLU A 29 3.46 9.57 -16.22
CA GLU A 29 2.90 8.35 -15.64
C GLU A 29 1.37 8.36 -15.56
N LYS A 30 0.71 9.44 -15.98
CA LYS A 30 -0.77 9.56 -15.95
C LYS A 30 -1.33 9.26 -14.55
N VAL A 31 -0.59 9.66 -13.51
CA VAL A 31 -1.02 9.48 -12.12
C VAL A 31 -2.23 10.37 -11.85
N ALA A 32 -3.24 9.78 -11.23
CA ALA A 32 -4.44 10.47 -10.76
C ALA A 32 -4.59 10.40 -9.23
N TYR A 33 -3.85 9.51 -8.57
CA TYR A 33 -3.92 9.29 -7.14
C TYR A 33 -2.53 9.12 -6.54
N ILE A 34 -2.31 9.70 -5.36
CA ILE A 34 -1.10 9.49 -4.56
C ILE A 34 -1.52 8.94 -3.21
N LEU A 35 -0.93 7.82 -2.79
CA LEU A 35 -1.07 7.25 -1.45
C LEU A 35 0.25 7.39 -0.70
N ASN A 36 0.27 8.32 0.26
CA ASN A 36 1.41 8.61 1.11
C ASN A 36 1.28 7.86 2.46
N LEU A 37 2.25 6.97 2.73
CA LEU A 37 2.29 6.14 3.94
C LEU A 37 3.19 6.69 5.06
N GLN A 38 3.70 7.91 4.91
CA GLN A 38 4.63 8.54 5.85
C GLN A 38 3.92 9.16 7.05
N GLN A 39 4.56 9.07 8.20
CA GLN A 39 4.27 9.87 9.38
C GLN A 39 4.87 11.28 9.24
N ASP A 40 4.39 12.24 10.03
CA ASP A 40 4.86 13.62 9.95
C ASP A 40 6.35 13.76 10.29
N ASN A 41 6.87 12.95 11.22
CA ASN A 41 8.29 12.91 11.57
C ASN A 41 9.18 12.40 10.42
N ASP A 42 8.68 11.49 9.56
CA ASP A 42 9.41 11.09 8.35
C ASP A 42 9.58 12.30 7.41
N ILE A 43 8.49 13.05 7.22
CA ILE A 43 8.42 14.17 6.29
C ILE A 43 9.32 15.31 6.77
N GLU A 44 9.26 15.61 8.08
CA GLU A 44 10.11 16.59 8.74
C GLU A 44 11.60 16.22 8.65
N TYR A 45 11.94 14.96 8.96
CA TYR A 45 13.33 14.49 8.90
C TYR A 45 13.97 14.69 7.52
N TRP A 46 13.20 14.49 6.45
CA TRP A 46 13.67 14.68 5.07
C TRP A 46 13.53 16.12 4.56
N GLY A 47 13.07 17.06 5.38
CA GLY A 47 12.92 18.47 5.01
C GLY A 47 11.90 18.69 3.89
N ILE A 48 10.89 17.81 3.77
CA ILE A 48 9.90 17.92 2.70
C ILE A 48 8.81 18.90 3.10
N ASP A 49 8.63 19.96 2.30
CA ASP A 49 7.47 20.82 2.43
C ASP A 49 6.25 20.16 1.75
N LEU A 50 5.44 19.47 2.56
CA LEU A 50 4.29 18.72 2.07
C LEU A 50 3.16 19.62 1.55
N GLN A 51 3.03 20.86 2.03
CA GLN A 51 1.89 21.71 1.66
C GLN A 51 1.92 22.13 0.17
N PRO A 52 3.04 22.58 -0.41
CA PRO A 52 3.19 22.78 -1.85
C PRO A 52 2.94 21.51 -2.66
N ILE A 53 3.36 20.34 -2.19
CA ILE A 53 3.11 19.05 -2.86
C ILE A 53 1.60 18.79 -2.97
N ILE A 54 0.87 18.88 -1.85
CA ILE A 54 -0.58 18.69 -1.82
C ILE A 54 -1.30 19.76 -2.65
N LYS A 55 -0.85 21.01 -2.58
CA LYS A 55 -1.38 22.11 -3.39
C LYS A 55 -1.23 21.80 -4.89
N ARG A 56 -0.06 21.30 -5.31
CA ARG A 56 0.18 20.94 -6.71
C ARG A 56 -0.69 19.76 -7.15
N CYS A 57 -0.86 18.75 -6.30
CA CYS A 57 -1.79 17.65 -6.56
C CYS A 57 -3.20 18.19 -6.87
N ARG A 58 -3.73 19.08 -6.02
CA ARG A 58 -5.06 19.69 -6.21
C ARG A 58 -5.17 20.46 -7.53
N GLN A 59 -4.15 21.24 -7.88
CA GLN A 59 -4.11 21.99 -9.14
C GLN A 59 -4.15 21.10 -10.39
N LEU A 60 -3.57 19.89 -10.31
CA LEU A 60 -3.50 18.93 -11.41
C LEU A 60 -4.62 17.88 -11.38
N GLY A 61 -5.59 18.03 -10.46
CA GLY A 61 -6.67 17.07 -10.25
C GLY A 61 -6.18 15.69 -9.76
N ILE A 62 -5.02 15.63 -9.10
CA ILE A 62 -4.53 14.43 -8.43
C ILE A 62 -5.09 14.36 -7.02
N HIS A 63 -5.69 13.23 -6.66
CA HIS A 63 -6.20 12.98 -5.32
C HIS A 63 -5.08 12.46 -4.40
N HIS A 64 -4.64 13.28 -3.45
CA HIS A 64 -3.59 12.93 -2.49
C HIS A 64 -4.21 12.39 -1.19
N MET A 65 -3.89 11.14 -0.85
CA MET A 65 -4.36 10.42 0.34
C MET A 65 -3.20 10.16 1.30
N ARG A 66 -3.49 10.13 2.60
CA ARG A 66 -2.52 9.74 3.62
C ARG A 66 -3.02 8.57 4.43
N THR A 67 -2.16 7.59 4.66
CA THR A 67 -2.42 6.48 5.58
C THR A 67 -1.13 6.12 6.32
N PRO A 68 -0.75 6.90 7.34
CA PRO A 68 0.58 6.82 7.95
C PRO A 68 0.84 5.47 8.63
N ALA A 69 2.02 4.91 8.41
CA ALA A 69 2.59 3.81 9.18
C ALA A 69 3.99 4.17 9.67
N ARG A 70 4.36 3.73 10.87
CA ARG A 70 5.70 3.94 11.42
C ARG A 70 6.75 3.18 10.61
N ASP A 71 7.86 3.84 10.33
CA ASP A 71 8.96 3.20 9.59
C ASP A 71 9.65 2.14 10.44
N PHE A 72 10.13 1.07 9.78
CA PHE A 72 10.80 -0.08 10.43
C PHE A 72 9.99 -0.75 11.56
N ASP A 73 8.66 -0.61 11.55
CA ASP A 73 7.75 -1.18 12.54
C ASP A 73 6.74 -2.14 11.86
N PRO A 74 6.98 -3.47 11.91
CA PRO A 74 6.10 -4.46 11.31
C PRO A 74 4.68 -4.47 11.89
N ASP A 75 4.51 -4.13 13.17
CA ASP A 75 3.20 -4.13 13.83
C ASP A 75 2.40 -2.91 13.40
N SER A 76 3.04 -1.74 13.34
CA SER A 76 2.43 -0.56 12.73
C SER A 76 2.04 -0.81 11.27
N LEU A 77 2.87 -1.53 10.51
CA LEU A 77 2.55 -1.89 9.13
C LEU A 77 1.36 -2.84 9.06
N ARG A 78 1.34 -3.91 9.86
CA ARG A 78 0.23 -4.87 9.95
C ARG A 78 -1.09 -4.15 10.21
N ASN A 79 -1.11 -3.27 11.21
CA ASN A 79 -2.31 -2.54 11.62
C ASN A 79 -2.82 -1.58 10.54
N ILE A 80 -1.94 -0.98 9.74
CA ILE A 80 -2.34 0.00 8.72
C ILE A 80 -2.77 -0.64 7.41
N LEU A 81 -2.28 -1.84 7.09
CA LEU A 81 -2.47 -2.50 5.80
C LEU A 81 -3.93 -2.51 5.35
N PRO A 82 -4.94 -2.88 6.18
CA PRO A 82 -6.33 -2.85 5.76
C PRO A 82 -6.80 -1.49 5.24
N LYS A 83 -6.50 -0.40 5.96
CA LYS A 83 -6.92 0.97 5.57
C LYS A 83 -6.13 1.50 4.37
N ALA A 84 -4.84 1.20 4.30
CA ALA A 84 -3.99 1.60 3.18
C ALA A 84 -4.40 0.90 1.88
N VAL A 85 -4.66 -0.41 1.95
CA VAL A 85 -5.15 -1.18 0.80
C VAL A 85 -6.57 -0.77 0.42
N SER A 86 -7.42 -0.40 1.38
CA SER A 86 -8.76 0.16 1.09
C SER A 86 -8.68 1.43 0.23
N SER A 87 -7.79 2.35 0.60
CA SER A 87 -7.54 3.58 -0.17
C SER A 87 -6.99 3.28 -1.57
N LEU A 88 -6.04 2.35 -1.67
CA LEU A 88 -5.45 1.93 -2.94
C LEU A 88 -6.48 1.26 -3.87
N GLU A 89 -7.23 0.29 -3.36
CA GLU A 89 -8.21 -0.45 -4.16
C GLU A 89 -9.36 0.45 -4.61
N TRP A 90 -9.82 1.37 -3.76
CA TRP A 90 -10.79 2.40 -4.16
C TRP A 90 -10.26 3.26 -5.31
N ALA A 91 -9.03 3.77 -5.20
CA ALA A 91 -8.42 4.62 -6.21
C ALA A 91 -8.23 3.89 -7.56
N ILE A 92 -7.85 2.60 -7.52
CA ILE A 92 -7.77 1.77 -8.74
C ILE A 92 -9.17 1.55 -9.33
N ALA A 93 -10.17 1.25 -8.50
CA ALA A 93 -11.54 0.98 -8.96
C ALA A 93 -12.21 2.21 -9.60
N GLU A 94 -11.87 3.42 -9.16
CA GLU A 94 -12.35 4.67 -9.77
C GLU A 94 -11.83 4.90 -11.20
N GLY A 95 -10.68 4.31 -11.55
CA GLY A 95 -10.19 4.26 -12.94
C GLY A 95 -9.79 5.61 -13.57
N LYS A 96 -9.55 6.67 -12.80
CA LYS A 96 -9.19 8.01 -13.34
C LYS A 96 -7.72 8.13 -13.79
N GLY A 97 -6.91 7.12 -13.53
CA GLY A 97 -5.48 7.08 -13.83
C GLY A 97 -4.72 6.16 -12.89
N ARG A 98 -3.39 6.21 -12.92
CA ARG A 98 -2.56 5.36 -12.05
C ARG A 98 -2.55 5.83 -10.61
N VAL A 99 -2.32 4.90 -9.69
CA VAL A 99 -2.07 5.17 -8.28
C VAL A 99 -0.57 5.09 -8.00
N TYR A 100 -0.01 6.15 -7.44
CA TYR A 100 1.36 6.21 -6.96
C TYR A 100 1.40 5.97 -5.45
N VAL A 101 1.87 4.80 -5.03
CA VAL A 101 2.01 4.44 -3.62
C VAL A 101 3.44 4.67 -3.18
N HIS A 102 3.63 5.47 -2.12
CA HIS A 102 4.96 5.74 -1.59
C HIS A 102 5.01 5.76 -0.07
N CYS A 103 6.22 5.54 0.43
CA CYS A 103 6.64 5.92 1.77
C CYS A 103 7.85 6.85 1.62
N THR A 104 8.85 6.76 2.51
CA THR A 104 10.10 7.50 2.35
C THR A 104 10.91 6.98 1.16
N ALA A 105 11.41 5.74 1.23
CA ALA A 105 12.27 5.14 0.21
C ALA A 105 11.51 4.26 -0.81
N GLY A 106 10.27 3.87 -0.50
CA GLY A 106 9.52 2.91 -1.31
C GLY A 106 10.09 1.49 -1.24
N LEU A 107 10.69 1.09 -0.11
CA LEU A 107 11.36 -0.22 0.05
C LEU A 107 10.76 -1.11 1.15
N GLY A 108 9.84 -0.57 1.97
CA GLY A 108 9.19 -1.30 3.06
C GLY A 108 7.67 -1.16 3.02
N ARG A 109 7.16 -0.05 3.58
CA ARG A 109 5.71 0.23 3.72
C ARG A 109 4.96 0.21 2.38
N ALA A 110 5.42 0.96 1.38
CA ALA A 110 4.74 1.05 0.08
C ALA A 110 4.73 -0.28 -0.71
N PRO A 111 5.85 -1.01 -0.84
CA PRO A 111 5.83 -2.36 -1.39
C PRO A 111 4.89 -3.31 -0.65
N ALA A 112 4.82 -3.26 0.68
CA ALA A 112 3.92 -4.13 1.45
C ALA A 112 2.44 -3.87 1.16
N VAL A 113 2.03 -2.60 1.05
CA VAL A 113 0.66 -2.23 0.65
C VAL A 113 0.35 -2.73 -0.77
N ALA A 114 1.27 -2.56 -1.72
CA ALA A 114 1.10 -3.04 -3.09
C ALA A 114 1.00 -4.58 -3.17
N ILE A 115 1.84 -5.31 -2.43
CA ILE A 115 1.80 -6.78 -2.34
C ILE A 115 0.49 -7.25 -1.71
N ALA A 116 0.05 -6.62 -0.61
CA ALA A 116 -1.22 -6.96 0.02
C ALA A 116 -2.41 -6.71 -0.92
N TYR A 117 -2.42 -5.62 -1.68
CA TYR A 117 -3.42 -5.38 -2.70
C TYR A 117 -3.45 -6.49 -3.77
N MET A 118 -2.31 -6.83 -4.35
CA MET A 118 -2.24 -7.89 -5.37
C MET A 118 -2.64 -9.25 -4.78
N PHE A 119 -2.23 -9.53 -3.55
CA PHE A 119 -2.61 -10.74 -2.84
C PHE A 119 -4.12 -10.80 -2.61
N TRP A 120 -4.76 -9.73 -2.13
CA TRP A 120 -6.18 -9.79 -1.75
C TRP A 120 -7.15 -9.58 -2.93
N PHE A 121 -6.79 -8.75 -3.91
CA PHE A 121 -7.70 -8.30 -4.97
C PHE A 121 -7.33 -8.77 -6.38
N CYS A 122 -6.11 -9.24 -6.64
CA CYS A 122 -5.68 -9.68 -7.97
C CYS A 122 -5.60 -11.21 -8.14
N GLY A 123 -6.20 -11.98 -7.22
CA GLY A 123 -6.28 -13.45 -7.34
C GLY A 123 -4.96 -14.19 -7.12
N MET A 124 -3.91 -13.50 -6.67
CA MET A 124 -2.61 -14.12 -6.39
C MET A 124 -2.61 -14.81 -5.02
N ASN A 125 -1.65 -15.70 -4.78
CA ASN A 125 -1.21 -16.05 -3.43
C ASN A 125 -0.11 -15.06 -2.98
N LEU A 126 0.26 -15.08 -1.69
CA LEU A 126 1.20 -14.12 -1.14
C LEU A 126 2.59 -14.20 -1.78
N ASN A 127 3.11 -15.41 -2.04
CA ASN A 127 4.44 -15.59 -2.63
C ASN A 127 4.49 -15.03 -4.05
N THR A 128 3.48 -15.34 -4.87
CA THR A 128 3.36 -14.80 -6.23
C THR A 128 3.26 -13.27 -6.22
N ALA A 129 2.44 -12.69 -5.33
CA ALA A 129 2.34 -11.23 -5.22
C ALA A 129 3.66 -10.59 -4.77
N PHE A 130 4.38 -11.24 -3.84
CA PHE A 130 5.66 -10.78 -3.34
C PHE A 130 6.72 -10.78 -4.44
N GLU A 131 6.88 -11.91 -5.14
CA GLU A 131 7.81 -12.07 -6.26
C GLU A 131 7.48 -11.14 -7.44
N ALA A 132 6.20 -10.96 -7.76
CA ALA A 132 5.76 -10.05 -8.82
C ALA A 132 6.19 -8.61 -8.59
N LEU A 133 6.23 -8.17 -7.32
CA LEU A 133 6.75 -6.85 -6.96
C LEU A 133 8.28 -6.84 -6.90
N THR A 134 8.89 -7.74 -6.13
CA THR A 134 10.32 -7.65 -5.80
C THR A 134 11.24 -7.99 -6.96
N SER A 135 10.76 -8.76 -7.95
CA SER A 135 11.47 -8.98 -9.22
C SER A 135 11.59 -7.71 -10.07
N LYS A 136 10.63 -6.78 -9.96
CA LYS A 136 10.65 -5.49 -10.66
C LYS A 136 11.32 -4.39 -9.85
N ARG A 137 11.07 -4.38 -8.54
CA ARG A 137 11.63 -3.42 -7.58
C ARG A 137 12.32 -4.17 -6.44
N PRO A 138 13.63 -4.45 -6.54
CA PRO A 138 14.37 -5.13 -5.48
C PRO A 138 14.24 -4.39 -4.14
N CYS A 139 13.57 -5.02 -3.18
CA CYS A 139 13.31 -4.48 -1.83
C CYS A 139 12.91 -5.59 -0.85
N GLY A 140 12.82 -5.27 0.44
CA GLY A 140 12.54 -6.23 1.51
C GLY A 140 11.35 -5.85 2.39
N PRO A 141 10.11 -5.79 1.86
CA PRO A 141 8.93 -5.54 2.69
C PRO A 141 8.71 -6.70 3.67
N ASN A 142 8.17 -6.37 4.85
CA ASN A 142 7.91 -7.37 5.88
C ASN A 142 6.74 -8.28 5.48
N LYS A 143 7.05 -9.48 4.98
CA LYS A 143 6.06 -10.49 4.57
C LYS A 143 5.14 -10.92 5.72
N ARG A 144 5.69 -11.04 6.94
CA ARG A 144 4.95 -11.49 8.13
C ARG A 144 3.88 -10.49 8.57
N ALA A 145 4.10 -9.19 8.37
CA ALA A 145 3.08 -8.16 8.58
C ALA A 145 1.88 -8.32 7.62
N ILE A 146 2.12 -8.72 6.37
CA ILE A 146 1.06 -8.99 5.38
C ILE A 146 0.28 -10.26 5.76
N GLN A 147 0.97 -11.31 6.19
CA GLN A 147 0.32 -12.53 6.71
C GLN A 147 -0.53 -12.21 7.94
N GLY A 148 0.00 -11.42 8.89
CA GLY A 148 -0.74 -11.00 10.09
C GLY A 148 -1.99 -10.21 9.75
N ALA A 149 -1.89 -9.24 8.84
CA ALA A 149 -3.06 -8.46 8.40
C ALA A 149 -4.09 -9.33 7.66
N THR A 150 -3.63 -10.34 6.91
CA THR A 150 -4.49 -11.33 6.27
C THR A 150 -5.21 -12.19 7.31
N TYR A 151 -4.49 -12.65 8.35
CA TYR A 151 -5.08 -13.35 9.50
C TYR A 151 -6.15 -12.48 10.18
N ASP A 152 -5.86 -11.21 10.45
CA ASP A 152 -6.77 -10.28 11.14
C ASP A 152 -8.07 -10.10 10.34
N LEU A 153 -7.96 -9.97 9.02
CA LEU A 153 -9.10 -9.80 8.12
C LEU A 153 -9.86 -11.10 7.85
N ALA A 154 -9.21 -12.27 7.88
CA ALA A 154 -9.85 -13.56 7.66
C ALA A 154 -10.43 -14.18 8.96
N LYS A 155 -10.05 -13.68 10.13
CA LYS A 155 -10.54 -14.20 11.42
C LYS A 155 -12.05 -13.95 11.56
N ASN A 156 -12.79 -15.04 11.72
CA ASN A 156 -14.23 -15.04 12.03
C ASN A 156 -14.55 -15.55 13.44
N ASP A 157 -13.62 -16.26 14.06
CA ASP A 157 -13.79 -16.81 15.40
C ASP A 157 -12.90 -16.04 16.38
N PRO A 158 -13.45 -15.38 17.43
CA PRO A 158 -12.65 -14.69 18.44
C PRO A 158 -11.63 -15.61 19.15
N TRP A 159 -11.90 -16.92 19.24
CA TRP A 159 -11.07 -17.92 19.93
C TRP A 159 -9.95 -18.53 19.08
N LYS A 160 -9.78 -18.08 17.82
CA LYS A 160 -8.69 -18.53 16.96
C LYS A 160 -7.34 -18.27 17.60
N GLU A 161 -6.46 -19.27 17.54
CA GLU A 161 -5.08 -19.21 18.02
C GLU A 161 -4.36 -17.92 17.56
N PRO A 162 -3.59 -17.24 18.44
CA PRO A 162 -2.84 -16.04 18.08
C PRO A 162 -1.95 -16.26 16.86
N PHE A 163 -1.87 -15.25 15.98
CA PHE A 163 -1.09 -15.32 14.74
C PHE A 163 0.39 -15.65 15.00
N GLU A 164 0.91 -15.19 16.13
CA GLU A 164 2.30 -15.34 16.56
C GLU A 164 2.68 -16.80 16.79
N ASN A 165 1.71 -17.65 17.12
CA ASN A 165 1.90 -19.09 17.34
C ASN A 165 1.76 -19.93 16.06
N LEU A 166 1.27 -19.33 14.97
CA LEU A 166 1.04 -20.04 13.72
C LEU A 166 2.36 -20.27 12.96
N PRO A 167 2.45 -21.36 12.17
CA PRO A 167 3.64 -21.66 11.39
C PRO A 167 3.91 -20.57 10.34
N GLY A 168 5.18 -20.47 9.92
CA GLY A 168 5.64 -19.42 9.00
C GLY A 168 4.91 -19.35 7.66
N HIS A 169 4.28 -20.45 7.21
CA HIS A 169 3.53 -20.52 5.96
C HIS A 169 2.02 -20.23 6.12
N ALA A 170 1.54 -19.96 7.33
CA ALA A 170 0.14 -19.63 7.56
C ALA A 170 -0.26 -18.36 6.79
N PHE A 171 -1.44 -18.38 6.17
CA PHE A 171 -1.97 -17.26 5.37
C PHE A 171 -1.10 -16.84 4.17
N GLU A 172 -0.23 -17.72 3.66
CA GLU A 172 0.40 -17.50 2.35
C GLU A 172 -0.59 -17.72 1.18
N GLY A 173 -1.63 -18.51 1.42
CA GLY A 173 -2.82 -18.62 0.58
C GLY A 173 -4.08 -18.43 1.43
N VAL A 174 -5.18 -18.11 0.76
CA VAL A 174 -6.52 -17.99 1.37
C VAL A 174 -7.53 -18.69 0.48
N ALA A 175 -8.53 -19.34 1.08
CA ALA A 175 -9.66 -19.91 0.35
C ALA A 175 -10.52 -18.80 -0.28
N ASP A 176 -11.34 -19.13 -1.27
CA ASP A 176 -12.18 -18.14 -1.97
C ASP A 176 -13.13 -17.38 -1.04
N TRP A 177 -13.69 -18.07 -0.04
CA TRP A 177 -14.57 -17.44 0.95
C TRP A 177 -13.82 -16.50 1.90
N GLU A 178 -12.58 -16.83 2.29
CA GLU A 178 -11.72 -15.96 3.10
C GLU A 178 -11.33 -14.73 2.29
N ARG A 179 -10.96 -14.91 1.02
CA ARG A 179 -10.67 -13.82 0.09
C ARG A 179 -11.85 -12.89 -0.04
N LYS A 180 -13.06 -13.43 -0.23
CA LYS A 180 -14.29 -12.62 -0.33
C LYS A 180 -14.52 -11.81 0.95
N LEU A 181 -14.38 -12.44 2.11
CA LEU A 181 -14.49 -11.78 3.41
C LEU A 181 -13.46 -10.64 3.59
N ILE A 182 -12.20 -10.90 3.26
CA ILE A 182 -11.11 -9.91 3.29
C ILE A 182 -11.49 -8.70 2.43
N GLN A 183 -11.91 -8.94 1.19
CA GLN A 183 -12.29 -7.87 0.25
C GLN A 183 -13.45 -7.03 0.79
N ASP A 184 -14.48 -7.66 1.35
CA ASP A 184 -15.65 -6.95 1.89
C ASP A 184 -15.27 -6.11 3.12
N ARG A 185 -14.45 -6.64 4.03
CA ARG A 185 -13.93 -5.89 5.18
C ARG A 185 -13.05 -4.73 4.75
N VAL A 186 -12.11 -4.93 3.83
CA VAL A 186 -11.26 -3.85 3.31
C VAL A 186 -12.09 -2.76 2.64
N ARG A 187 -13.10 -3.12 1.84
CA ARG A 187 -14.00 -2.13 1.21
C ARG A 187 -14.86 -1.36 2.21
N SER A 188 -15.24 -1.97 3.33
CA SER A 188 -15.97 -1.27 4.40
C SER A 188 -15.16 -0.15 5.08
N LEU A 189 -13.83 -0.13 4.91
CA LEU A 189 -12.95 0.91 5.45
C LEU A 189 -12.84 2.15 4.55
N ARG A 190 -13.47 2.17 3.36
CA ARG A 190 -13.40 3.31 2.44
C ARG A 190 -13.98 4.57 3.12
N GLY A 191 -13.18 5.63 3.19
CA GLY A 191 -13.57 6.90 3.79
C GLY A 191 -13.58 6.95 5.32
N THR A 192 -13.13 5.89 6.00
CA THR A 192 -12.92 5.86 7.46
C THR A 192 -11.54 6.38 7.85
#